data_AF-A0A6J6STV5-F1
#
_entry.id   AF-A0A6J6STV5-F1
#
_cell.length_a   1.000
_cell.length_b   1.000
_cell.length_c   1.000
_cell.angle_alpha   90.00
_cell.angle_beta   90.00
_cell.angle_gamma   90.00
#
_symmetry.space_group_name_H-M   'P 1'
#
loop_
_entity.id
_entity.type
_entity.pdbx_description
1 polymer ?
#
loop_
_entity_poly.entity_id
_entity_poly.type
_entity_poly.pdbx_seq_one_letter_code
_entity_poly.pdbx_strand_id
1 'polypeptide(L)'
;MRDAFERAGRRRGKVTLVHKTNVLVHAGSLWQRTFDRVAKEYPGITTDYCHVDAASMFFLTHPERFDVVVTDNLFGDILTDIGAAIGGGIGLAASGNIDPSRVNPSMFEPVHGSAPDIAGQGKADPTATVMSLAMLLDHVGLVEASAWVERAVAADLASRGSAVRSTSEIGDALTAGAVAEAGRH
;
A
#
# COMPACT_ATOMS: atom_id res chain seq x y z
N MET A 1 -1.93 8.89 -11.79
CA MET A 1 -2.95 8.38 -12.74
C MET A 1 -2.41 7.21 -13.57
N ARG A 2 -1.51 7.43 -14.55
CA ARG A 2 -0.92 6.33 -15.36
C ARG A 2 -0.27 5.22 -14.53
N ASP A 3 0.54 5.61 -13.55
CA ASP A 3 1.16 4.67 -12.60
C ASP A 3 0.15 3.71 -11.95
N ALA A 4 -1.07 4.17 -11.64
CA ALA A 4 -2.10 3.30 -11.07
C ALA A 4 -2.63 2.27 -12.08
N PHE A 5 -2.78 2.64 -13.35
CA PHE A 5 -3.14 1.71 -14.42
C PHE A 5 -2.02 0.68 -14.68
N GLU A 6 -0.76 1.12 -14.65
CA GLU A 6 0.40 0.24 -14.78
C GLU A 6 0.48 -0.77 -13.62
N ARG A 7 0.22 -0.33 -12.39
CA ARG A 7 0.10 -1.21 -11.22
C ARG A 7 -1.04 -2.19 -11.35
N ALA A 8 -2.22 -1.74 -11.79
CA ALA A 8 -3.37 -2.63 -11.99
C ALA A 8 -3.10 -3.73 -13.02
N GLY A 9 -2.32 -3.42 -14.08
CA GLY A 9 -1.92 -4.41 -15.09
C GLY A 9 -1.06 -5.56 -14.57
N ARG A 10 -0.44 -5.41 -13.40
CA ARG A 10 0.33 -6.47 -12.71
C ARG A 10 -0.49 -7.18 -11.63
N ARG A 11 -1.77 -6.84 -11.50
CA ARG A 11 -2.69 -7.30 -10.45
C ARG A 11 -3.97 -7.86 -11.08
N ARG A 12 -5.14 -7.61 -10.48
CA ARG A 12 -6.44 -8.10 -10.97
C ARG A 12 -6.99 -7.25 -12.11
N GLY A 13 -6.25 -6.24 -12.57
CA GLY A 13 -6.62 -5.44 -13.72
C GLY A 13 -7.80 -4.50 -13.46
N LYS A 14 -7.96 -3.97 -12.25
CA LYS A 14 -9.02 -3.01 -11.93
C LYS A 14 -8.49 -1.72 -11.29
N VAL A 15 -8.92 -0.57 -11.81
CA VAL A 15 -8.68 0.75 -11.19
C VAL A 15 -10.02 1.42 -10.86
N THR A 16 -10.18 1.88 -9.63
CA THR A 16 -11.34 2.65 -9.18
C THR A 16 -10.94 4.09 -8.89
N LEU A 17 -11.55 5.06 -9.58
CA LEU A 17 -11.47 6.46 -9.18
C LEU A 17 -12.38 6.68 -7.97
N VAL A 18 -11.82 7.13 -6.85
CA VAL A 18 -12.57 7.54 -5.68
C VAL A 18 -12.54 9.05 -5.57
N HIS A 19 -13.71 9.70 -5.53
CA HIS A 19 -13.80 11.16 -5.38
C HIS A 19 -15.19 11.58 -4.87
N LYS A 20 -15.43 12.88 -4.69
CA LYS A 20 -16.75 13.46 -4.42
C LYS A 20 -17.22 14.39 -5.55
N THR A 21 -17.33 13.87 -6.78
CA THR A 21 -17.61 14.69 -7.99
C THR A 21 -18.93 15.47 -7.94
N ASN A 22 -19.91 14.99 -7.17
CA ASN A 22 -21.21 15.65 -6.99
C ASN A 22 -21.18 16.87 -6.05
N VAL A 23 -20.12 17.02 -5.24
CA VAL A 23 -19.95 18.16 -4.31
C VAL A 23 -18.79 19.03 -4.78
N LEU A 24 -17.62 18.42 -5.01
CA LEU A 24 -16.44 19.10 -5.51
C LEU A 24 -16.46 19.12 -7.04
N VAL A 25 -17.43 19.82 -7.63
CA VAL A 25 -17.75 19.71 -9.06
C VAL A 25 -16.55 20.03 -9.96
N HIS A 26 -15.80 21.10 -9.67
CA HIS A 26 -14.65 21.49 -10.50
C HIS A 26 -13.46 20.54 -10.35
N ALA A 27 -13.06 20.23 -9.11
CA ALA A 27 -11.96 19.32 -8.84
C ALA A 27 -12.29 17.89 -9.31
N GLY A 28 -13.48 17.40 -8.99
CA GLY A 28 -13.96 16.09 -9.40
C GLY A 28 -14.08 15.96 -10.92
N SER A 29 -14.55 16.99 -11.62
CA SER A 29 -14.59 16.97 -13.09
C SER A 29 -13.18 16.93 -13.69
N LEU A 30 -12.19 17.63 -13.10
CA LEU A 30 -10.79 17.55 -13.54
C LEU A 30 -10.23 16.12 -13.37
N TRP A 31 -10.45 15.50 -12.22
CA TRP A 31 -10.02 14.13 -11.94
C TRP A 31 -10.69 13.12 -12.88
N GLN A 32 -12.01 13.22 -13.05
CA GLN A 32 -12.78 12.33 -13.93
C GLN A 32 -12.30 12.43 -15.38
N ARG A 33 -12.21 13.65 -15.95
CA ARG A 33 -11.74 13.83 -17.34
C ARG A 33 -10.32 13.30 -17.54
N THR A 34 -9.46 13.47 -16.54
CA THR A 34 -8.09 12.95 -16.59
C THR A 34 -8.07 11.44 -16.53
N PHE A 35 -8.88 10.84 -15.65
CA PHE A 35 -9.05 9.41 -15.52
C PHE A 35 -9.56 8.79 -16.82
N ASP A 36 -10.65 9.32 -17.38
CA ASP A 36 -11.26 8.83 -18.62
C ASP A 36 -10.30 8.94 -19.82
N ARG A 37 -9.50 10.02 -19.87
CA ARG A 37 -8.49 10.19 -20.91
C ARG A 37 -7.40 9.13 -20.81
N VAL A 38 -6.87 8.89 -19.61
CA VAL A 38 -5.80 7.90 -19.39
C VAL A 38 -6.32 6.48 -19.56
N ALA A 39 -7.56 6.18 -19.13
CA ALA A 39 -8.17 4.86 -19.26
C ALA A 39 -8.18 4.33 -20.70
N LYS A 40 -8.35 5.21 -21.69
CA LYS A 40 -8.30 4.86 -23.13
C LYS A 40 -6.97 4.25 -23.57
N GLU A 41 -5.91 4.51 -22.82
CA GLU A 41 -4.57 4.03 -23.11
C GLU A 41 -4.32 2.62 -22.53
N TYR A 42 -5.23 2.12 -21.70
CA TYR A 42 -5.14 0.82 -21.03
C TYR A 42 -6.45 0.01 -21.21
N PRO A 43 -6.83 -0.38 -22.44
CA PRO A 43 -8.13 -1.00 -22.72
C PRO A 43 -8.37 -2.36 -22.05
N GLY A 44 -7.30 -3.02 -21.57
CA GLY A 44 -7.39 -4.27 -20.81
C GLY A 44 -7.65 -4.09 -19.31
N ILE A 45 -7.71 -2.86 -18.81
CA ILE A 45 -7.93 -2.55 -17.39
C ILE A 45 -9.39 -2.18 -17.18
N THR A 46 -10.06 -2.89 -16.28
CA THR A 46 -11.43 -2.57 -15.83
C THR A 46 -11.40 -1.26 -15.03
N THR A 47 -12.26 -0.32 -15.38
CA THR A 47 -12.39 0.95 -14.67
C THR A 47 -13.69 1.02 -13.89
N ASP A 48 -13.66 1.70 -12.75
CA ASP A 48 -14.84 1.94 -11.90
C ASP A 48 -14.75 3.34 -11.26
N TYR A 49 -15.89 3.85 -10.79
CA TYR A 49 -15.96 5.10 -10.03
C TYR A 49 -16.72 4.86 -8.72
N CYS A 50 -16.26 5.44 -7.63
CA CYS A 50 -16.96 5.39 -6.36
C CYS A 50 -16.91 6.73 -5.63
N HIS A 51 -18.03 7.11 -5.02
CA HIS A 51 -18.02 8.26 -4.12
C HIS A 51 -17.24 7.95 -2.85
N VAL A 52 -16.44 8.90 -2.34
CA VAL A 52 -15.56 8.66 -1.19
C VAL A 52 -16.27 8.19 0.09
N ASP A 53 -17.50 8.66 0.34
CA ASP A 53 -18.33 8.19 1.45
C ASP A 53 -18.85 6.76 1.25
N ALA A 54 -19.19 6.39 0.02
CA ALA A 54 -19.50 5.00 -0.30
C ALA A 54 -18.24 4.14 -0.21
N ALA A 55 -17.09 4.66 -0.67
CA ALA A 55 -15.82 3.96 -0.63
C ALA A 55 -15.39 3.66 0.81
N SER A 56 -15.50 4.62 1.74
CA SER A 56 -15.17 4.38 3.16
C SER A 56 -16.04 3.28 3.78
N MET A 57 -17.34 3.24 3.46
CA MET A 57 -18.21 2.12 3.87
C MET A 57 -17.83 0.79 3.22
N PHE A 58 -17.49 0.79 1.94
CA PHE A 58 -17.14 -0.42 1.22
C PHE A 58 -15.77 -0.98 1.60
N PHE A 59 -14.81 -0.15 1.99
CA PHE A 59 -13.55 -0.65 2.56
C PHE A 59 -13.85 -1.56 3.75
N LEU A 60 -14.79 -1.18 4.62
CA LEU A 60 -15.14 -1.94 5.81
C LEU A 60 -15.98 -3.20 5.52
N THR A 61 -16.88 -3.11 4.54
CA THR A 61 -17.92 -4.14 4.32
C THR A 61 -17.67 -5.06 3.14
N HIS A 62 -17.00 -4.57 2.10
CA HIS A 62 -16.75 -5.25 0.83
C HIS A 62 -15.37 -4.85 0.24
N PRO A 63 -14.26 -4.99 1.00
CA PRO A 63 -12.93 -4.54 0.57
C PRO A 63 -12.48 -5.23 -0.73
N GLU A 64 -12.93 -6.45 -1.00
CA GLU A 64 -12.58 -7.24 -2.19
C GLU A 64 -12.99 -6.57 -3.50
N ARG A 65 -13.91 -5.59 -3.47
CA ARG A 65 -14.33 -4.83 -4.67
C ARG A 65 -13.21 -3.97 -5.27
N PHE A 66 -12.21 -3.60 -4.46
CA PHE A 66 -11.15 -2.68 -4.84
C PHE A 66 -9.85 -3.43 -5.14
N ASP A 67 -9.17 -3.10 -6.23
CA ASP A 67 -7.82 -3.57 -6.53
C ASP A 67 -6.83 -2.41 -6.42
N VAL A 68 -6.87 -1.47 -7.38
CA VAL A 68 -6.13 -0.21 -7.29
C VAL A 68 -7.11 0.95 -7.15
N VAL A 69 -6.92 1.78 -6.12
CA VAL A 69 -7.69 3.01 -5.92
C VAL A 69 -6.84 4.20 -6.33
N VAL A 70 -7.44 5.13 -7.09
CA VAL A 70 -6.86 6.44 -7.37
C VAL A 70 -7.77 7.50 -6.78
N THR A 71 -7.19 8.45 -6.08
CA THR A 71 -7.90 9.59 -5.51
C THR A 71 -6.97 10.78 -5.32
N ASP A 72 -7.48 11.89 -4.81
CA ASP A 72 -6.67 13.06 -4.45
C ASP A 72 -5.94 12.86 -3.11
N ASN A 73 -5.14 13.86 -2.70
CA ASN A 73 -4.33 13.75 -1.50
C ASN A 73 -5.17 13.59 -0.22
N LEU A 74 -6.24 14.36 -0.06
CA LEU A 74 -7.06 14.35 1.16
C LEU A 74 -7.83 13.04 1.33
N PHE A 75 -8.48 12.58 0.26
CA PHE A 75 -9.21 11.31 0.34
C PHE A 75 -8.26 10.12 0.40
N GLY A 76 -7.08 10.22 -0.21
CA GLY A 76 -6.03 9.21 -0.13
C GLY A 76 -5.63 8.96 1.31
N ASP A 77 -5.26 10.01 2.04
CA ASP A 77 -4.85 9.98 3.45
C ASP A 77 -5.87 9.23 4.33
N ILE A 78 -7.15 9.61 4.22
CA ILE A 78 -8.24 9.00 4.99
C ILE A 78 -8.45 7.52 4.61
N LEU A 79 -8.45 7.20 3.32
CA LEU A 79 -8.73 5.83 2.87
C LEU A 79 -7.56 4.88 3.19
N THR A 80 -6.33 5.37 3.18
CA THR A 80 -5.17 4.56 3.57
C THR A 80 -5.19 4.21 5.06
N ASP A 81 -5.64 5.13 5.92
CA ASP A 81 -5.82 4.84 7.35
C ASP A 81 -6.91 3.80 7.60
N ILE A 82 -8.04 3.91 6.90
CA ILE A 82 -9.12 2.91 6.96
C ILE A 82 -8.59 1.55 6.48
N GLY A 83 -7.88 1.52 5.35
CA GLY A 83 -7.27 0.30 4.81
C GLY A 83 -6.31 -0.34 5.80
N ALA A 84 -5.47 0.46 6.46
CA ALA A 84 -4.55 -0.02 7.47
C ALA A 84 -5.27 -0.59 8.70
N ALA A 85 -6.33 0.06 9.18
CA ALA A 85 -7.14 -0.43 10.29
C ALA A 85 -7.78 -1.81 9.99
N ILE A 86 -8.27 -2.01 8.76
CA ILE A 86 -8.83 -3.31 8.32
C ILE A 86 -7.74 -4.38 8.21
N GLY A 87 -6.55 -4.00 7.72
CA GLY A 87 -5.41 -4.89 7.49
C GLY A 87 -4.65 -5.34 8.74
N GLY A 88 -5.11 -4.99 9.95
CA GLY A 88 -4.45 -5.35 11.22
C GLY A 88 -3.76 -4.19 11.94
N GLY A 89 -3.94 -2.95 11.47
CA GLY A 89 -3.50 -1.72 12.12
C GLY A 89 -2.45 -0.93 11.32
N ILE A 90 -2.31 0.37 11.66
CA ILE A 90 -1.38 1.31 11.00
C ILE A 90 0.09 0.89 11.10
N GLY A 91 0.44 0.11 12.13
CA GLY A 91 1.80 -0.42 12.34
C GLY A 91 2.27 -1.42 11.27
N LEU A 92 1.38 -1.86 10.38
CA LEU A 92 1.68 -2.78 9.27
C LEU A 92 1.66 -2.10 7.90
N ALA A 93 1.24 -0.84 7.82
CA ALA A 93 1.07 -0.12 6.56
C ALA A 93 2.39 0.50 6.08
N ALA A 94 2.85 0.06 4.91
CA ALA A 94 3.96 0.65 4.18
C ALA A 94 3.48 1.64 3.12
N SER A 95 4.32 2.62 2.80
CA SER A 95 4.02 3.63 1.78
C SER A 95 5.25 3.97 0.93
N GLY A 96 4.98 4.63 -0.19
CA GLY A 96 6.02 5.13 -1.07
C GLY A 96 5.60 6.39 -1.80
N ASN A 97 6.41 7.43 -1.70
CA ASN A 97 6.34 8.64 -2.49
C ASN A 97 7.17 8.43 -3.76
N ILE A 98 6.49 7.94 -4.80
CA ILE A 98 7.14 7.49 -6.04
C ILE A 98 7.21 8.64 -7.05
N ASP A 99 8.38 8.87 -7.63
CA ASP A 99 8.51 9.56 -8.91
C ASP A 99 8.40 8.53 -10.03
N PRO A 100 7.26 8.45 -10.76
CA PRO A 100 7.08 7.45 -11.81
C PRO A 100 8.04 7.65 -12.99
N SER A 101 8.57 8.87 -13.17
CA SER A 101 9.55 9.14 -14.23
C SER A 101 10.94 8.57 -13.93
N ARG A 102 11.21 8.25 -12.65
CA ARG A 102 12.51 7.81 -12.13
C ARG A 102 13.66 8.79 -12.35
N VAL A 103 13.36 10.05 -12.70
CA VAL A 103 14.37 11.09 -12.87
C VAL A 103 14.84 11.61 -11.50
N ASN A 104 13.96 11.60 -10.51
CA ASN A 104 14.27 11.95 -9.13
C ASN A 104 14.20 10.73 -8.21
N PRO A 105 14.89 10.77 -7.04
CA PRO A 105 14.75 9.74 -6.03
C PRO A 105 13.30 9.60 -5.55
N SER A 106 12.86 8.35 -5.41
CA SER A 106 11.62 8.01 -4.70
C SER A 106 11.90 7.77 -3.22
N MET A 107 10.91 7.98 -2.36
CA MET A 107 11.01 7.75 -0.91
C MET A 107 10.06 6.62 -0.49
N PHE A 108 10.49 5.78 0.45
CA PHE A 108 9.71 4.66 0.98
C PHE A 108 9.74 4.73 2.50
N GLU A 109 8.58 4.73 3.12
CA GLU A 109 8.45 4.96 4.56
C GLU A 109 7.20 4.28 5.13
N PRO A 110 7.24 3.85 6.41
CA PRO A 110 6.03 3.39 7.08
C PRO A 110 5.01 4.53 7.20
N VAL A 111 3.71 4.21 7.19
CA VAL A 111 2.64 5.22 7.37
C VAL A 111 2.60 5.77 8.80
N HIS A 112 3.02 4.96 9.78
CA HIS A 112 2.96 5.37 11.18
C HIS A 112 3.95 6.49 11.53
N GLY A 113 3.60 7.31 12.52
CA GLY A 113 4.48 8.36 13.05
C GLY A 113 5.64 7.86 13.92
N SER A 114 6.31 8.79 14.60
CA SER A 114 7.56 8.56 15.34
C SER A 114 7.44 7.81 16.68
N ALA A 115 6.22 7.62 17.20
CA ALA A 115 5.93 6.96 18.49
C ALA A 115 6.91 7.37 19.64
N PRO A 116 6.91 8.66 20.07
CA PRO A 116 7.92 9.20 20.99
C PRO A 116 7.92 8.54 22.37
N ASP A 117 6.75 8.05 22.80
CA ASP A 117 6.51 7.41 24.09
C ASP A 117 7.23 6.06 24.25
N ILE A 118 7.59 5.40 23.14
CA ILE A 118 8.32 4.13 23.13
C ILE A 118 9.72 4.22 22.48
N ALA A 119 10.13 5.42 22.06
CA ALA A 119 11.42 5.64 21.43
C ALA A 119 12.58 5.16 22.31
N GLY A 120 13.52 4.42 21.73
CA GLY A 120 14.69 3.88 22.44
C GLY A 120 14.40 2.68 23.36
N GLN A 121 13.15 2.20 23.45
CA GLN A 121 12.78 1.09 24.35
C GLN A 121 12.79 -0.28 23.67
N GLY A 122 13.06 -0.36 22.36
CA GLY A 122 13.04 -1.62 21.62
C GLY A 122 11.64 -2.26 21.54
N LYS A 123 10.58 -1.45 21.61
CA LYS A 123 9.18 -1.91 21.59
C LYS A 123 8.44 -1.63 20.28
N ALA A 124 9.05 -0.89 19.35
CA ALA A 124 8.43 -0.57 18.08
C ALA A 124 8.33 -1.84 17.20
N ASP A 125 7.21 -2.01 16.50
CA ASP A 125 7.06 -3.08 15.52
C ASP A 125 7.70 -2.63 14.18
N PRO A 126 8.78 -3.26 13.70
CA PRO A 126 9.47 -2.82 12.48
C PRO A 126 8.76 -3.26 11.19
N THR A 127 7.63 -3.98 11.28
CA THR A 127 7.00 -4.63 10.12
C THR A 127 6.68 -3.65 8.98
N ALA A 128 6.07 -2.49 9.27
CA ALA A 128 5.80 -1.48 8.23
C ALA A 128 7.07 -0.94 7.57
N THR A 129 8.17 -0.79 8.32
CA THR A 129 9.46 -0.35 7.76
C THR A 129 10.04 -1.41 6.84
N VAL A 130 9.98 -2.69 7.24
CA VAL A 130 10.42 -3.83 6.42
C VAL A 130 9.57 -3.98 5.15
N MET A 131 8.26 -3.76 5.24
CA MET A 131 7.38 -3.74 4.06
C MET A 131 7.69 -2.55 3.14
N SER A 132 8.11 -1.40 3.68
CA SER A 132 8.57 -0.26 2.87
C SER A 132 9.87 -0.59 2.12
N LEU A 133 10.76 -1.39 2.74
CA LEU A 133 11.93 -1.95 2.06
C LEU A 133 11.53 -2.89 0.92
N ALA A 134 10.50 -3.74 1.09
CA ALA A 134 10.00 -4.57 -0.01
C ALA A 134 9.52 -3.72 -1.20
N MET A 135 8.78 -2.64 -0.94
CA MET A 135 8.39 -1.68 -1.98
C MET A 135 9.60 -1.04 -2.68
N LEU A 136 10.66 -0.71 -1.94
CA LEU A 136 11.91 -0.21 -2.51
C LEU A 136 12.57 -1.26 -3.40
N LEU A 137 12.68 -2.51 -2.95
CA LEU A 137 13.28 -3.61 -3.69
C LEU A 137 12.55 -3.83 -5.03
N ASP A 138 11.21 -3.86 -5.01
CA ASP A 138 10.40 -3.93 -6.24
C ASP A 138 10.68 -2.71 -7.16
N HIS A 139 10.71 -1.50 -6.59
CA HIS A 139 10.97 -0.29 -7.36
C HIS A 139 12.33 -0.33 -8.06
N VAL A 140 13.39 -0.82 -7.41
CA VAL A 140 14.73 -0.92 -8.02
C VAL A 140 14.92 -2.17 -8.90
N GLY A 141 13.87 -2.98 -9.10
CA GLY A 141 13.87 -4.14 -9.99
C GLY A 141 14.31 -5.45 -9.34
N LEU A 142 14.51 -5.46 -8.02
CA LEU A 142 14.80 -6.66 -7.24
C LEU A 142 13.50 -7.36 -6.81
N VAL A 143 12.68 -7.74 -7.80
CA VAL A 143 11.32 -8.26 -7.61
C VAL A 143 11.31 -9.55 -6.79
N GLU A 144 12.25 -10.46 -7.01
CA GLU A 144 12.35 -11.70 -6.23
C GLU A 144 12.67 -11.45 -4.77
N ALA A 145 13.63 -10.55 -4.50
CA ALA A 145 14.00 -10.16 -3.13
C ALA A 145 12.83 -9.47 -2.41
N SER A 146 12.10 -8.60 -3.10
CA SER A 146 10.86 -8.02 -2.58
C SER A 146 9.87 -9.12 -2.18
N ALA A 147 9.64 -10.08 -3.06
CA ALA A 147 8.71 -11.18 -2.81
C ALA A 147 9.14 -12.09 -1.64
N TRP A 148 10.45 -12.28 -1.40
CA TRP A 148 10.95 -12.97 -0.22
C TRP A 148 10.60 -12.24 1.07
N VAL A 149 10.78 -10.92 1.10
CA VAL A 149 10.45 -10.08 2.26
C VAL A 149 8.94 -10.10 2.52
N GLU A 150 8.12 -9.92 1.48
CA GLU A 150 6.65 -9.95 1.62
C GLU A 150 6.15 -11.29 2.17
N ARG A 151 6.68 -12.41 1.66
CA ARG A 151 6.31 -13.75 2.14
C ARG A 151 6.77 -14.00 3.57
N ALA A 152 7.96 -13.53 3.94
CA ALA A 152 8.45 -13.62 5.31
C ALA A 152 7.56 -12.86 6.30
N VAL A 153 7.19 -11.62 5.95
CA VAL A 153 6.25 -10.81 6.75
C VAL A 153 4.89 -11.49 6.85
N ALA A 154 4.33 -11.99 5.74
CA ALA A 154 3.04 -12.67 5.75
C ALA A 154 3.06 -13.94 6.64
N ALA A 155 4.13 -14.73 6.57
CA ALA A 155 4.29 -15.93 7.40
C ALA A 155 4.45 -15.60 8.89
N ASP A 156 5.18 -14.53 9.22
CA ASP A 156 5.29 -14.04 10.59
C ASP A 156 3.94 -13.55 11.12
N LEU A 157 3.23 -12.72 10.36
CA LEU A 157 1.91 -12.21 10.75
C LEU A 157 0.87 -13.34 10.95
N ALA A 158 0.92 -14.39 10.13
CA ALA A 158 0.04 -15.55 10.27
C ALA A 158 0.32 -16.39 11.53
N SER A 159 1.53 -16.33 12.08
CA SER A 159 1.97 -17.21 13.18
C SER A 159 2.22 -16.47 14.51
N ARG A 160 2.44 -15.14 14.49
CA ARG A 160 2.82 -14.33 15.67
C ARG A 160 1.80 -14.32 16.82
N GLY A 161 0.52 -14.57 16.53
CA GLY A 161 -0.55 -14.54 17.53
C GLY A 161 -0.61 -13.21 18.30
N SER A 162 -0.91 -13.28 19.60
CA SER A 162 -0.96 -12.13 20.52
C SER A 162 0.35 -11.90 21.30
N ALA A 163 1.44 -12.57 20.90
CA ALA A 163 2.71 -12.47 21.61
C ALA A 163 3.29 -11.05 21.52
N VAL A 164 3.65 -10.47 22.67
CA VAL A 164 4.40 -9.22 22.73
C VAL A 164 5.86 -9.56 22.45
N ARG A 165 6.41 -8.98 21.39
CA ARG A 165 7.79 -9.17 20.94
C ARG A 165 8.49 -7.82 20.87
N SER A 166 9.77 -7.81 21.20
CA SER A 166 10.65 -6.66 21.00
C SER A 166 10.91 -6.39 19.51
N THR A 167 11.37 -5.19 19.20
CA THR A 167 11.78 -4.81 17.85
C THR A 167 12.80 -5.78 17.26
N SER A 168 13.77 -6.24 18.06
CA SER A 168 14.79 -7.19 17.63
C SER A 168 14.23 -8.57 17.37
N GLU A 169 13.35 -9.10 18.23
CA GLU A 169 12.75 -10.41 18.01
C GLU A 169 11.91 -10.47 16.72
N ILE A 170 11.18 -9.39 16.42
CA ILE A 170 10.45 -9.27 15.15
C ILE A 170 11.45 -9.18 13.99
N GLY A 171 12.47 -8.33 14.08
CA GLY A 171 13.49 -8.19 13.05
C GLY A 171 14.23 -9.49 12.73
N ASP A 172 14.60 -10.25 13.75
CA ASP A 172 15.28 -11.55 13.62
C ASP A 172 14.37 -12.58 12.94
N ALA A 173 13.09 -12.64 13.35
CA ALA A 173 12.11 -13.53 12.73
C ALA A 173 11.89 -13.22 11.24
N LEU A 174 11.72 -11.94 10.90
CA LEU A 174 11.54 -11.49 9.52
C LEU A 174 12.79 -11.77 8.66
N THR A 175 13.98 -11.54 9.20
CA THR A 175 15.25 -11.82 8.51
C THR A 175 15.42 -13.32 8.25
N ALA A 176 15.18 -14.16 9.26
CA ALA A 176 15.24 -15.61 9.12
C ALA A 176 14.23 -16.12 8.08
N GLY A 177 13.01 -15.59 8.09
CA GLY A 177 11.98 -15.90 7.09
C GLY A 177 12.41 -15.54 5.67
N ALA A 178 12.98 -14.34 5.47
CA ALA A 178 13.41 -13.89 4.15
C ALA A 178 14.59 -14.71 3.61
N VAL A 179 15.56 -15.07 4.47
CA VAL A 179 16.67 -15.97 4.10
C VAL A 179 16.17 -17.36 3.75
N ALA A 180 15.20 -17.89 4.48
CA ALA A 180 14.58 -19.17 4.16
C ALA A 180 13.85 -19.11 2.81
N GLU A 181 13.21 -18.00 2.46
CA GLU A 181 12.59 -17.79 1.13
C GLU A 181 13.64 -17.73 0.02
N ALA A 182 14.77 -17.06 0.25
CA ALA A 182 15.88 -17.01 -0.70
C ALA A 182 16.47 -18.38 -1.01
N GLY A 183 16.63 -19.25 0.00
CA GLY A 183 17.21 -20.59 -0.16
C GLY A 183 16.30 -21.63 -0.82
N ARG A 184 15.05 -21.29 -1.16
CA ARG A 184 14.12 -22.19 -1.88
C ARG A 184 14.27 -22.15 -3.41
N HIS A 185 15.09 -21.24 -3.92
CA HIS A 185 15.41 -21.06 -5.34
C HIS A 185 16.80 -21.60 -5.66
#